data_AF-A0A382YLU6-F1
#
_entry.id   AF-A0A382YLU6-F1
#
_cell.length_a   1.000
_cell.length_b   1.000
_cell.length_c   1.000
_cell.angle_alpha   90.00
_cell.angle_beta   90.00
_cell.angle_gamma   90.00
#
_symmetry.space_group_name_H-M   'P 1'
#
loop_
_entity.id
_entity.type
_entity.pdbx_description
1 polymer ?
#
loop_
_entity_poly.entity_id
_entity_poly.type
_entity_poly.pdbx_seq_one_letter_code
_entity_poly.pdbx_strand_id
1 'polypeptide(L)'
;DNELVAVKTDGSGEVNILASGYDFYSSMRQSPSGDRVCWLSWNHPDMPWDGCELWVADFDSVSGLVSNSIKVAGDRSTSIVQPEWGPDGTLVFITDESGWWNLAKQKNGISSSILSEKSDHGGPAWQFGLRTYAFLSEGDTRIVLKDSKDGNGLLREIGLDGQVLSQTVVPHTSIADVTILNENHVVYVGSSPTSAVEVVCARLGNGSTQTLKTSSDIDVDASYMSVPEPIKFPTTEDGEAHAFYYAPTNPLFESDDSEKPPL
;
A
#
# COMPACT_ATOMS: atom_id res chain seq x y z
N ASP A 1 0.45 -1.38 28.12
CA ASP A 1 1.51 -1.96 27.28
C ASP A 1 0.86 -2.68 26.12
N ASN A 2 1.32 -2.42 24.91
CA ASN A 2 0.82 -3.08 23.70
C ASN A 2 1.63 -4.37 23.47
N GLU A 3 0.97 -5.39 22.94
CA GLU A 3 1.54 -6.72 22.72
C GLU A 3 1.07 -7.29 21.39
N LEU A 4 1.94 -8.10 20.77
CA LEU A 4 1.55 -8.97 19.68
C LEU A 4 1.26 -10.36 20.25
N VAL A 5 0.09 -10.93 19.94
CA VAL A 5 -0.35 -12.21 20.54
C VAL A 5 -0.86 -13.20 19.50
N ALA A 6 -0.74 -14.49 19.80
CA ALA A 6 -1.46 -15.57 19.15
C ALA A 6 -2.60 -16.05 20.05
N VAL A 7 -3.79 -16.27 19.49
CA VAL A 7 -4.97 -16.75 20.22
C VAL A 7 -5.42 -18.09 19.66
N LYS A 8 -5.55 -19.11 20.51
CA LYS A 8 -6.04 -20.43 20.09
C LYS A 8 -7.52 -20.40 19.72
N THR A 9 -7.84 -20.99 18.57
CA THR A 9 -9.20 -21.04 18.01
C THR A 9 -9.94 -22.35 18.30
N ASP A 10 -9.36 -23.22 19.12
CA ASP A 10 -9.95 -24.50 19.56
C ASP A 10 -11.06 -24.35 20.62
N GLY A 11 -11.42 -23.11 20.96
CA GLY A 11 -12.41 -22.76 21.98
C GLY A 11 -11.82 -22.51 23.37
N SER A 12 -10.52 -22.80 23.59
CA SER A 12 -9.86 -22.47 24.86
C SER A 12 -9.67 -20.97 25.05
N GLY A 13 -9.46 -20.23 23.96
CA GLY A 13 -9.11 -18.81 24.01
C GLY A 13 -7.75 -18.54 24.65
N GLU A 14 -6.87 -19.54 24.73
CA GLU A 14 -5.51 -19.39 25.24
C GLU A 14 -4.74 -18.34 24.43
N VAL A 15 -4.06 -17.43 25.13
CA VAL A 15 -3.33 -16.30 24.54
C VAL A 15 -1.84 -16.46 24.83
N ASN A 16 -1.04 -16.48 23.77
CA ASN A 16 0.41 -16.48 23.83
C ASN A 16 0.98 -15.14 23.38
N ILE A 17 1.81 -14.53 24.20
CA ILE A 17 2.52 -13.30 23.86
C ILE A 17 3.67 -13.65 22.92
N LEU A 18 3.66 -13.06 21.72
CA LEU A 18 4.69 -13.22 20.70
C LEU A 18 5.75 -12.12 20.79
N ALA A 19 5.34 -10.89 21.07
CA ALA A 19 6.26 -9.77 21.27
C ALA A 19 5.69 -8.74 22.25
N SER A 20 6.57 -8.16 23.06
CA SER A 20 6.25 -7.09 24.02
C SER A 20 7.48 -6.18 24.25
N GLY A 21 7.26 -5.02 24.86
CA GLY A 21 8.31 -4.04 25.18
C GLY A 21 8.41 -2.82 24.27
N TYR A 22 7.67 -2.76 23.17
CA TYR A 22 7.51 -1.57 22.33
C TYR A 22 6.15 -0.91 22.58
N ASP A 23 6.07 0.40 22.35
CA ASP A 23 4.82 1.14 22.45
C ASP A 23 3.83 0.73 21.36
N PHE A 24 4.30 0.30 20.18
CA PHE A 24 3.44 -0.06 19.06
C PHE A 24 3.93 -1.28 18.28
N TYR A 25 2.96 -2.05 17.79
CA TYR A 25 3.15 -3.22 16.94
C TYR A 25 2.15 -3.22 15.79
N SER A 26 2.56 -3.67 14.60
CA SER A 26 1.63 -3.83 13.48
C SER A 26 2.09 -4.87 12.46
N SER A 27 1.25 -5.11 11.46
CA SER A 27 1.62 -5.79 10.21
C SER A 27 2.22 -7.20 10.39
N MET A 28 1.72 -7.95 11.38
CA MET A 28 2.10 -9.35 11.54
C MET A 28 1.75 -10.16 10.29
N ARG A 29 2.71 -10.91 9.75
CA ARG A 29 2.55 -11.81 8.60
C ARG A 29 3.27 -13.13 8.82
N GLN A 30 2.60 -14.22 8.51
CA GLN A 30 3.18 -15.56 8.51
C GLN A 30 3.76 -15.90 7.13
N SER A 31 4.88 -16.61 7.10
CA SER A 31 5.46 -17.16 5.87
C SER A 31 4.53 -18.23 5.25
N PRO A 32 4.59 -18.48 3.93
CA PRO A 32 3.81 -19.54 3.30
C PRO A 32 4.05 -20.94 3.87
N SER A 33 5.28 -21.22 4.36
CA SER A 33 5.65 -22.46 5.04
C SER A 33 5.06 -22.57 6.45
N GLY A 34 4.57 -21.47 7.02
CA GLY A 34 3.97 -21.43 8.35
C GLY A 34 4.96 -21.45 9.52
N ASP A 35 6.27 -21.48 9.23
CA ASP A 35 7.38 -21.68 10.17
C ASP A 35 8.07 -20.38 10.59
N ARG A 36 7.68 -19.25 10.00
CA ARG A 36 8.24 -17.92 10.31
C ARG A 36 7.14 -16.88 10.32
N VAL A 37 7.40 -15.82 11.06
CA VAL A 37 6.55 -14.65 11.13
C VAL A 37 7.39 -13.38 11.07
N CYS A 38 6.81 -12.29 10.58
CA CYS A 38 7.39 -10.95 10.65
C CYS A 38 6.38 -9.94 11.19
N TRP A 39 6.86 -8.86 11.77
CA TRP A 39 6.02 -7.75 12.26
C TRP A 39 6.80 -6.44 12.31
N LEU A 40 6.08 -5.33 12.41
CA LEU A 40 6.64 -3.99 12.62
C LEU A 40 6.53 -3.58 14.08
N SER A 41 7.54 -2.86 14.59
CA SER A 41 7.55 -2.30 15.94
C SER A 41 8.15 -0.89 15.96
N TRP A 42 7.61 0.02 16.77
CA TRP A 42 8.17 1.36 16.99
C TRP A 42 7.79 1.91 18.36
N ASN A 43 8.43 3.02 18.77
CA ASN A 43 8.24 3.63 20.10
C ASN A 43 7.99 5.12 19.98
N HIS A 44 7.36 5.70 21.00
CA HIS A 44 7.32 7.15 21.14
C HIS A 44 8.74 7.77 21.19
N PRO A 45 8.90 9.00 20.71
CA PRO A 45 7.91 9.87 20.08
C PRO A 45 7.70 9.61 18.57
N ASP A 46 8.35 8.58 18.02
CA ASP A 46 8.42 8.34 16.57
C ASP A 46 7.06 7.82 16.06
N MET A 47 6.61 8.32 14.91
CA MET A 47 5.52 7.71 14.13
C MET A 47 6.12 6.66 13.17
N PRO A 48 5.34 5.72 12.59
CA PRO A 48 5.90 4.68 11.73
C PRO A 48 6.51 5.20 10.41
N TRP A 49 6.24 6.46 10.03
CA TRP A 49 6.91 7.15 8.93
C TRP A 49 8.16 7.93 9.36
N ASP A 50 8.42 8.10 10.66
CA ASP A 50 9.67 8.68 11.16
C ASP A 50 10.72 7.57 11.37
N GLY A 51 10.29 6.44 11.95
CA GLY A 51 11.16 5.30 12.22
C GLY A 51 10.37 4.06 12.62
N CYS A 52 10.71 2.92 12.03
CA CYS A 52 10.00 1.66 12.26
C CYS A 52 10.94 0.47 12.08
N GLU A 53 10.85 -0.52 12.96
CA GLU A 53 11.69 -1.71 12.91
C GLU A 53 10.91 -2.92 12.38
N LEU A 54 11.49 -3.62 11.41
CA LEU A 54 10.98 -4.89 10.90
C LEU A 54 11.69 -6.05 11.60
N TRP A 55 10.89 -6.89 12.23
CA TRP A 55 11.33 -8.08 12.96
C TRP A 55 10.89 -9.34 12.25
N VAL A 56 11.70 -10.40 12.35
CA VAL A 56 11.41 -11.75 11.88
C VAL A 56 11.72 -12.74 13.00
N ALA A 57 10.89 -13.76 13.17
CA ALA A 57 11.11 -14.85 14.12
C ALA A 57 10.70 -16.20 13.54
N ASP A 58 11.28 -17.27 14.08
CA ASP A 58 10.76 -18.63 13.89
C ASP A 58 9.42 -18.74 14.62
N PHE A 59 8.44 -19.42 14.02
CA PHE A 59 7.09 -19.56 14.54
C PHE A 59 6.67 -21.03 14.55
N ASP A 60 6.31 -21.52 15.72
CA ASP A 60 5.68 -22.83 15.88
C ASP A 60 4.16 -22.64 15.87
N SER A 61 3.53 -23.02 14.75
CA SER A 61 2.08 -22.92 14.58
C SER A 61 1.27 -23.87 15.46
N VAL A 62 1.89 -24.91 16.03
CA VAL A 62 1.23 -25.84 16.94
C VAL A 62 1.18 -25.27 18.35
N SER A 63 2.31 -24.78 18.87
CA SER A 63 2.35 -24.17 20.19
C SER A 63 1.87 -22.72 20.21
N GLY A 64 1.93 -22.02 19.07
CA GLY A 64 1.63 -20.59 18.98
C GLY A 64 2.70 -19.72 19.62
N LEU A 65 3.97 -20.12 19.54
CA LEU A 65 5.12 -19.43 20.14
C LEU A 65 6.13 -19.00 19.07
N VAL A 66 6.89 -17.95 19.37
CA VAL A 66 8.02 -17.50 18.55
C VAL A 66 9.35 -17.74 19.25
N SER A 67 10.41 -17.87 18.44
CA SER A 67 11.80 -17.92 18.92
C SER A 67 12.75 -17.26 17.92
N ASN A 68 13.99 -17.01 18.34
CA ASN A 68 15.05 -16.45 17.48
C ASN A 68 14.66 -15.13 16.78
N SER A 69 13.94 -14.25 17.48
CA SER A 69 13.54 -12.95 16.94
C SER A 69 14.75 -12.09 16.59
N ILE A 70 14.82 -11.63 15.35
CA ILE A 70 15.87 -10.76 14.83
C ILE A 70 15.27 -9.54 14.14
N LYS A 71 15.89 -8.38 14.34
CA LYS A 71 15.60 -7.18 13.54
C LYS A 71 16.30 -7.31 12.20
N VAL A 72 15.55 -7.14 11.11
CA VAL A 72 16.06 -7.38 9.74
C VAL A 72 16.13 -6.13 8.88
N ALA A 73 15.36 -5.09 9.22
CA ALA A 73 15.40 -3.80 8.56
C ALA A 73 14.84 -2.72 9.50
N GLY A 74 15.16 -1.47 9.18
CA GLY A 74 14.60 -0.31 9.86
C GLY A 74 15.27 0.07 11.18
N ASP A 75 15.07 1.33 11.53
CA ASP A 75 15.56 1.96 12.75
C ASP A 75 14.72 3.23 13.05
N ARG A 76 15.22 4.10 13.93
CA ARG A 76 14.53 5.33 14.36
C ARG A 76 14.43 6.41 13.30
N SER A 77 15.07 6.23 12.15
CA SER A 77 15.16 7.19 11.06
C SER A 77 14.81 6.59 9.70
N THR A 78 14.35 5.34 9.68
CA THR A 78 13.96 4.62 8.48
C THR A 78 12.55 4.08 8.66
N SER A 79 11.63 4.53 7.81
CA SER A 79 10.28 4.02 7.74
C SER A 79 10.25 2.69 6.99
N ILE A 80 9.71 1.67 7.65
CA ILE A 80 9.37 0.40 7.03
C ILE A 80 7.85 0.24 7.04
N VAL A 81 7.27 -0.04 5.88
CA VAL A 81 5.84 -0.28 5.73
C VAL A 81 5.57 -1.56 4.92
N GLN A 82 4.42 -2.15 5.19
CA GLN A 82 3.87 -3.30 4.47
C GLN A 82 4.88 -4.45 4.20
N PRO A 83 5.40 -5.12 5.24
CA PRO A 83 6.09 -6.39 5.03
C PRO A 83 5.09 -7.47 4.60
N GLU A 84 5.44 -8.23 3.56
CA GLU A 84 4.64 -9.36 3.05
C GLU A 84 5.59 -10.48 2.56
N TRP A 85 5.22 -11.74 2.82
CA TRP A 85 5.98 -12.89 2.32
C TRP A 85 5.51 -13.29 0.92
N GLY A 86 6.45 -13.37 -0.01
CA GLY A 86 6.22 -13.94 -1.34
C GLY A 86 6.03 -15.46 -1.29
N PRO A 87 5.43 -16.07 -2.32
CA PRO A 87 5.19 -17.52 -2.37
C PRO A 87 6.48 -18.35 -2.33
N ASP A 88 7.62 -17.80 -2.74
CA ASP A 88 8.94 -18.45 -2.63
C ASP A 88 9.61 -18.28 -1.25
N GLY A 89 8.92 -17.67 -0.28
CA GLY A 89 9.42 -17.40 1.06
C GLY A 89 10.36 -16.19 1.16
N THR A 90 10.51 -15.39 0.09
CA THR A 90 11.19 -14.08 0.15
C THR A 90 10.33 -13.07 0.92
N LEU A 91 10.91 -12.37 1.89
CA LEU A 91 10.22 -11.26 2.55
C LEU A 91 10.39 -10.01 1.71
N VAL A 92 9.31 -9.37 1.29
CA VAL A 92 9.32 -8.06 0.62
C VAL A 92 8.71 -7.04 1.57
N PHE A 93 9.22 -5.82 1.54
CA PHE A 93 8.73 -4.70 2.33
C PHE A 93 9.01 -3.40 1.58
N ILE A 94 8.44 -2.30 2.04
CA ILE A 94 8.72 -0.97 1.53
C ILE A 94 9.56 -0.20 2.56
N THR A 95 10.63 0.46 2.09
CA THR A 95 11.53 1.27 2.91
C THR A 95 11.78 2.62 2.27
N ASP A 96 11.91 3.67 3.08
CA ASP A 96 12.28 5.02 2.64
C ASP A 96 13.80 5.28 2.71
N GLU A 97 14.64 4.27 2.99
CA GLU A 97 16.10 4.40 3.11
C GLU A 97 16.76 5.08 1.88
N SER A 98 16.12 4.98 0.70
CA SER A 98 16.58 5.64 -0.53
C SER A 98 16.21 7.14 -0.64
N GLY A 99 15.46 7.66 0.33
CA GLY A 99 14.77 8.95 0.29
C GLY A 99 13.36 8.91 -0.32
N TRP A 100 12.91 7.73 -0.75
CA TRP A 100 11.59 7.46 -1.32
C TRP A 100 11.13 6.08 -0.89
N TRP A 101 9.84 5.90 -0.59
CA TRP A 101 9.28 4.60 -0.21
C TRP A 101 9.33 3.61 -1.37
N ASN A 102 10.34 2.74 -1.40
CA ASN A 102 10.61 1.78 -2.47
C ASN A 102 10.58 0.33 -1.97
N LEU A 103 10.27 -0.60 -2.87
CA LEU A 103 10.31 -2.03 -2.57
C LEU A 103 11.75 -2.50 -2.31
N ALA A 104 11.92 -3.24 -1.23
CA ALA A 104 13.11 -3.98 -0.88
C ALA A 104 12.72 -5.42 -0.52
N LYS A 105 13.71 -6.32 -0.54
CA LYS A 105 13.53 -7.72 -0.16
C LYS A 105 14.60 -8.16 0.82
N GLN A 106 14.25 -9.16 1.61
CA GLN A 106 15.17 -9.96 2.39
C GLN A 106 15.04 -11.44 2.00
N LYS A 107 16.18 -12.05 1.65
CA LYS A 107 16.27 -13.49 1.39
C LYS A 107 17.54 -14.05 2.03
N ASN A 108 17.41 -15.13 2.80
CA ASN A 108 18.53 -15.78 3.49
C ASN A 108 19.36 -14.81 4.36
N GLY A 109 18.68 -13.87 5.04
CA GLY A 109 19.33 -12.88 5.90
C GLY A 109 19.98 -11.71 5.16
N ILE A 110 19.92 -11.66 3.83
CA ILE A 110 20.48 -10.58 3.02
C ILE A 110 19.35 -9.69 2.52
N SER A 111 19.44 -8.40 2.83
CA SER A 111 18.52 -7.37 2.34
C SER A 111 19.08 -6.68 1.09
N SER A 112 18.23 -6.41 0.10
CA SER A 112 18.58 -5.61 -1.08
C SER A 112 17.36 -4.89 -1.65
N SER A 113 17.57 -3.77 -2.33
CA SER A 113 16.49 -3.06 -3.03
C SER A 113 15.94 -3.89 -4.20
N ILE A 114 14.63 -3.76 -4.44
CA ILE A 114 13.96 -4.19 -5.69
C ILE A 114 13.81 -2.96 -6.61
N LEU A 115 13.38 -1.83 -6.05
CA LEU A 115 13.24 -0.56 -6.77
C LEU A 115 14.16 0.53 -6.18
N SER A 116 14.50 1.52 -7.00
CA SER A 116 15.28 2.69 -6.62
C SER A 116 14.82 3.90 -7.42
N GLU A 117 13.53 4.16 -7.36
CA GLU A 117 12.82 5.19 -8.11
C GLU A 117 12.59 6.42 -7.24
N LYS A 118 12.61 7.61 -7.85
CA LYS A 118 12.26 8.88 -7.19
C LYS A 118 10.74 9.06 -7.12
N SER A 119 10.07 8.08 -6.53
CA SER A 119 8.62 8.04 -6.36
C SER A 119 8.28 7.17 -5.16
N ASP A 120 7.21 7.51 -4.46
CA ASP A 120 6.70 6.74 -3.33
C ASP A 120 5.75 5.64 -3.79
N HIS A 121 6.08 4.41 -3.45
CA HIS A 121 5.29 3.19 -3.70
C HIS A 121 4.57 2.68 -2.45
N GLY A 122 4.82 3.34 -1.32
CA GLY A 122 4.15 3.15 -0.04
C GLY A 122 3.37 4.39 0.35
N GLY A 123 3.48 4.74 1.63
CA GLY A 123 2.88 5.92 2.20
C GLY A 123 2.80 5.81 3.72
N PRO A 124 2.41 6.90 4.40
CA PRO A 124 2.32 6.91 5.85
C PRO A 124 1.27 5.89 6.33
N ALA A 125 1.71 4.93 7.15
CA ALA A 125 0.88 3.87 7.68
C ALA A 125 -0.01 4.34 8.85
N TRP A 126 -0.92 5.29 8.58
CA TRP A 126 -1.88 5.81 9.56
C TRP A 126 -2.84 4.76 10.10
N GLN A 127 -3.16 3.75 9.29
CA GLN A 127 -4.06 2.67 9.61
C GLN A 127 -3.37 1.33 9.35
N PHE A 128 -3.74 0.32 10.14
CA PHE A 128 -3.28 -1.04 9.91
C PHE A 128 -3.82 -1.59 8.60
N GLY A 129 -3.04 -2.46 7.95
CA GLY A 129 -3.47 -3.14 6.74
C GLY A 129 -3.24 -2.38 5.45
N LEU A 130 -2.47 -1.27 5.46
CA LEU A 130 -2.02 -0.60 4.23
C LEU A 130 -1.47 -1.62 3.22
N ARG A 131 -2.06 -1.65 2.03
CA ARG A 131 -1.66 -2.52 0.93
C ARG A 131 -1.59 -1.78 -0.40
N THR A 132 -0.37 -1.55 -0.86
CA THR A 132 -0.03 -0.95 -2.15
C THR A 132 0.44 -1.98 -3.17
N TYR A 133 0.84 -3.17 -2.71
CA TYR A 133 1.23 -4.29 -3.57
C TYR A 133 0.73 -5.63 -3.06
N ALA A 134 0.73 -6.64 -3.93
CA ALA A 134 0.49 -8.04 -3.59
C ALA A 134 1.28 -8.98 -4.52
N PHE A 135 1.32 -10.28 -4.21
CA PHE A 135 2.05 -11.27 -5.01
C PHE A 135 1.12 -12.09 -5.91
N LEU A 136 1.55 -12.33 -7.15
CA LEU A 136 0.99 -13.39 -7.98
C LEU A 136 1.55 -14.74 -7.54
N SER A 137 0.67 -15.72 -7.37
CA SER A 137 0.97 -17.01 -6.73
C SER A 137 1.33 -18.15 -7.69
N GLU A 138 1.26 -17.93 -9.00
CA GLU A 138 1.57 -18.96 -10.00
C GLU A 138 2.80 -18.57 -10.85
N GLY A 139 3.69 -19.54 -11.02
CA GLY A 139 4.97 -19.38 -11.71
C GLY A 139 6.04 -18.72 -10.85
N ASP A 140 6.83 -17.83 -11.46
CA ASP A 140 7.84 -17.04 -10.76
C ASP A 140 7.20 -15.97 -9.87
N THR A 141 7.84 -15.68 -8.73
CA THR A 141 7.35 -14.66 -7.79
C THR A 141 7.36 -13.29 -8.47
N ARG A 142 6.17 -12.74 -8.69
CA ARG A 142 5.93 -11.41 -9.26
C ARG A 142 5.13 -10.56 -8.28
N ILE A 143 5.44 -9.27 -8.25
CA ILE A 143 4.76 -8.28 -7.45
C ILE A 143 3.82 -7.48 -8.35
N VAL A 144 2.55 -7.36 -7.99
CA VAL A 144 1.64 -6.37 -8.57
C VAL A 144 1.63 -5.17 -7.64
N LEU A 145 2.21 -4.07 -8.10
CA LEU A 145 2.35 -2.81 -7.38
C LEU A 145 1.40 -1.76 -7.97
N LYS A 146 0.66 -1.04 -7.12
CA LYS A 146 -0.09 0.14 -7.55
C LYS A 146 0.87 1.29 -7.87
N ASP A 147 0.53 2.06 -8.88
CA ASP A 147 1.25 3.24 -9.33
C ASP A 147 0.24 4.19 -10.03
N SER A 148 0.72 5.26 -10.64
CA SER A 148 -0.08 6.18 -11.42
C SER A 148 0.61 6.53 -12.74
N LYS A 149 -0.20 6.84 -13.77
CA LYS A 149 0.30 7.25 -15.08
C LYS A 149 -0.72 8.13 -15.78
N ASP A 150 -0.31 9.31 -16.23
CA ASP A 150 -1.12 10.22 -17.06
C ASP A 150 -2.52 10.48 -16.47
N GLY A 151 -2.58 10.73 -15.15
CA GLY A 151 -3.84 10.98 -14.44
C GLY A 151 -4.72 9.75 -14.20
N ASN A 152 -4.25 8.55 -14.53
CA ASN A 152 -4.92 7.27 -14.29
C ASN A 152 -4.14 6.43 -13.29
N GLY A 153 -4.80 5.44 -12.71
CA GLY A 153 -4.16 4.40 -11.93
C GLY A 153 -3.42 3.42 -12.84
N LEU A 154 -2.35 2.85 -12.30
CA LEU A 154 -1.53 1.88 -12.97
C LEU A 154 -1.27 0.70 -12.03
N LEU A 155 -1.27 -0.51 -12.57
CA LEU A 155 -0.80 -1.70 -11.89
C LEU A 155 0.43 -2.23 -12.64
N ARG A 156 1.56 -2.30 -11.95
CA ARG A 156 2.84 -2.75 -12.49
C ARG A 156 3.11 -4.16 -12.02
N GLU A 157 3.37 -5.09 -12.94
CA GLU A 157 3.97 -6.37 -12.60
C GLU A 157 5.48 -6.24 -12.57
N ILE A 158 6.10 -6.59 -11.45
CA ILE A 158 7.52 -6.37 -11.17
C ILE A 158 8.15 -7.69 -10.71
N GLY A 159 9.28 -8.06 -11.31
CA GLY A 159 10.10 -9.17 -10.85
C GLY A 159 10.87 -8.83 -9.57
N LEU A 160 11.29 -9.84 -8.80
CA LEU A 160 12.11 -9.60 -7.60
C LEU A 160 13.49 -8.97 -7.92
N ASP A 161 13.90 -8.93 -9.18
CA ASP A 161 15.09 -8.24 -9.68
C ASP A 161 14.85 -6.75 -10.02
N GLY A 162 13.62 -6.27 -9.86
CA GLY A 162 13.21 -4.90 -10.18
C GLY A 162 12.76 -4.70 -11.62
N GLN A 163 12.79 -5.75 -12.47
CA GLN A 163 12.34 -5.63 -13.84
C GLN A 163 10.82 -5.42 -13.91
N VAL A 164 10.38 -4.38 -14.61
CA VAL A 164 8.96 -4.19 -14.95
C VAL A 164 8.61 -5.15 -16.09
N LEU A 165 7.75 -6.12 -15.80
CA LEU A 165 7.35 -7.18 -16.72
C LEU A 165 6.12 -6.78 -17.54
N SER A 166 5.17 -6.08 -16.92
CA SER A 166 3.96 -5.59 -17.57
C SER A 166 3.42 -4.34 -16.87
N GLN A 167 2.55 -3.60 -17.56
CA GLN A 167 1.84 -2.45 -17.02
C GLN A 167 0.38 -2.51 -17.46
N THR A 168 -0.53 -2.35 -16.51
CA THR A 168 -1.98 -2.35 -16.75
C THR A 168 -2.55 -1.02 -16.29
N VAL A 169 -3.02 -0.18 -17.22
CA VAL A 169 -3.74 1.06 -16.89
C VAL A 169 -5.15 0.71 -16.45
N VAL A 170 -5.62 1.34 -15.36
CA VAL A 170 -6.98 1.19 -14.83
C VAL A 170 -7.63 2.57 -14.67
N PRO A 171 -8.98 2.69 -14.75
CA PRO A 171 -9.64 3.99 -14.81
C PRO A 171 -9.65 4.76 -13.48
N HIS A 172 -9.29 4.13 -12.36
CA HIS A 172 -9.33 4.74 -11.03
C HIS A 172 -8.05 5.51 -10.75
N THR A 173 -8.15 6.77 -10.32
CA THR A 173 -7.00 7.61 -9.98
C THR A 173 -6.51 7.41 -8.55
N SER A 174 -7.36 6.83 -7.69
CA SER A 174 -7.01 6.35 -6.36
C SER A 174 -7.13 4.84 -6.31
N ILE A 175 -6.13 4.17 -5.75
CA ILE A 175 -6.06 2.71 -5.58
C ILE A 175 -5.60 2.41 -4.15
N ALA A 176 -6.35 1.57 -3.45
CA ALA A 176 -6.00 1.04 -2.13
C ALA A 176 -6.32 -0.47 -2.05
N ASP A 177 -5.80 -1.13 -1.02
CA ASP A 177 -6.13 -2.52 -0.68
C ASP A 177 -5.92 -3.54 -1.81
N VAL A 178 -4.79 -3.40 -2.53
CA VAL A 178 -4.41 -4.28 -3.64
C VAL A 178 -4.35 -5.74 -3.16
N THR A 179 -5.15 -6.60 -3.79
CA THR A 179 -5.29 -8.02 -3.45
C THR A 179 -5.36 -8.87 -4.72
N ILE A 180 -4.59 -9.95 -4.79
CA ILE A 180 -4.65 -10.88 -5.93
C ILE A 180 -5.81 -11.86 -5.75
N LEU A 181 -6.66 -11.95 -6.77
CA LEU A 181 -7.73 -12.96 -6.83
C LEU A 181 -7.26 -14.24 -7.53
N ASN A 182 -6.51 -14.08 -8.63
CA ASN A 182 -5.86 -15.16 -9.39
C ASN A 182 -4.79 -14.55 -10.32
N GLU A 183 -4.15 -15.38 -11.14
CA GLU A 183 -3.08 -14.97 -12.06
C GLU A 183 -3.38 -13.75 -12.94
N ASN A 184 -4.65 -13.54 -13.27
CA ASN A 184 -5.07 -12.53 -14.24
C ASN A 184 -5.92 -11.43 -13.62
N HIS A 185 -6.28 -11.54 -12.34
CA HIS A 185 -7.23 -10.63 -11.71
C HIS A 185 -6.73 -10.12 -10.37
N VAL A 186 -6.88 -8.82 -10.22
CA VAL A 186 -6.56 -8.05 -9.01
C VAL A 186 -7.81 -7.34 -8.54
N VAL A 187 -8.06 -7.42 -7.24
CA VAL A 187 -9.11 -6.69 -6.55
C VAL A 187 -8.48 -5.53 -5.80
N TYR A 188 -9.09 -4.37 -5.87
CA TYR A 188 -8.66 -3.19 -5.13
C TYR A 188 -9.87 -2.30 -4.80
N VAL A 189 -9.68 -1.38 -3.86
CA VAL A 189 -10.61 -0.28 -3.59
C VAL A 189 -10.19 0.90 -4.46
N GLY A 190 -11.06 1.30 -5.39
CA GLY A 190 -10.81 2.32 -6.39
C GLY A 190 -11.76 3.51 -6.29
N SER A 191 -11.31 4.68 -6.73
CA SER A 191 -12.18 5.83 -7.01
C SER A 191 -11.54 6.74 -8.07
N SER A 192 -12.33 7.64 -8.63
CA SER A 192 -11.86 8.68 -9.57
C SER A 192 -12.52 10.01 -9.21
N PRO A 193 -12.12 11.14 -9.83
CA PRO A 193 -12.80 12.42 -9.59
C PRO A 193 -14.30 12.39 -9.91
N THR A 194 -14.73 11.44 -10.74
CA THR A 194 -16.12 11.30 -11.19
C THR A 194 -16.77 9.99 -10.77
N SER A 195 -16.16 9.23 -9.86
CA SER A 195 -16.74 7.99 -9.36
C SER A 195 -16.57 7.86 -7.85
N ALA A 196 -17.63 7.37 -7.19
CA ALA A 196 -17.57 7.05 -5.77
C ALA A 196 -16.57 5.92 -5.49
N VAL A 197 -16.19 5.75 -4.23
CA VAL A 197 -15.33 4.64 -3.82
C VAL A 197 -16.05 3.31 -4.09
N GLU A 198 -15.33 2.36 -4.69
CA GLU A 198 -15.84 1.06 -5.08
C GLU A 198 -14.80 -0.06 -4.92
N VAL A 199 -15.28 -1.28 -4.68
CA VAL A 199 -14.47 -2.50 -4.78
C VAL A 199 -14.51 -2.96 -6.22
N VAL A 200 -13.34 -3.09 -6.83
CA VAL A 200 -13.17 -3.31 -8.26
C VAL A 200 -12.35 -4.57 -8.49
N CYS A 201 -12.80 -5.43 -9.40
CA CYS A 201 -11.98 -6.49 -9.97
C CYS A 201 -11.46 -6.03 -11.33
N ALA A 202 -10.15 -5.90 -11.49
CA ALA A 202 -9.51 -5.57 -12.76
C ALA A 202 -8.78 -6.78 -13.34
N ARG A 203 -8.80 -6.89 -14.66
CA ARG A 203 -8.00 -7.86 -15.40
C ARG A 203 -6.63 -7.26 -15.75
N LEU A 204 -5.57 -7.95 -15.34
CA LEU A 204 -4.20 -7.61 -15.72
C LEU A 204 -4.01 -7.73 -17.25
N GLY A 205 -3.18 -6.85 -17.81
CA GLY A 205 -2.93 -6.73 -19.24
C GLY A 205 -3.80 -5.67 -19.91
N ASN A 206 -5.11 -5.91 -20.06
CA ASN A 206 -5.99 -4.99 -20.79
C ASN A 206 -6.70 -3.96 -19.90
N GLY A 207 -6.65 -4.10 -18.57
CA GLY A 207 -7.23 -3.14 -17.63
C GLY A 207 -8.74 -3.13 -17.55
N SER A 208 -9.43 -4.12 -18.13
CA SER A 208 -10.89 -4.19 -18.05
C SER A 208 -11.33 -4.38 -16.59
N THR A 209 -12.24 -3.54 -16.13
CA THR A 209 -12.73 -3.55 -14.74
C THR A 209 -14.16 -4.06 -14.64
N GLN A 210 -14.48 -4.64 -13.48
CA GLN A 210 -15.82 -4.95 -13.03
C GLN A 210 -15.98 -4.41 -11.61
N THR A 211 -16.96 -3.53 -11.41
CA THR A 211 -17.39 -3.10 -10.08
C THR A 211 -18.06 -4.27 -9.35
N LEU A 212 -17.53 -4.63 -8.19
CA LEU A 212 -18.12 -5.64 -7.30
C LEU A 212 -19.08 -5.02 -6.29
N LYS A 213 -18.74 -3.83 -5.78
CA LYS A 213 -19.57 -3.07 -4.84
C LYS A 213 -19.21 -1.60 -4.86
N THR A 214 -20.21 -0.73 -4.97
CA THR A 214 -20.07 0.72 -4.75
C THR A 214 -20.38 1.09 -3.29
N SER A 215 -19.73 2.13 -2.79
CA SER A 215 -20.02 2.75 -1.48
C SER A 215 -21.33 3.56 -1.47
N SER A 216 -21.83 3.94 -2.64
CA SER A 216 -23.04 4.75 -2.81
C SER A 216 -23.86 4.27 -4.01
N ASP A 217 -25.18 4.20 -3.83
CA ASP A 217 -26.13 3.93 -4.92
C ASP A 217 -26.64 5.24 -5.57
N ILE A 218 -26.15 6.40 -5.13
CA ILE A 218 -26.50 7.69 -5.71
C ILE A 218 -25.73 7.85 -7.03
N ASP A 219 -26.48 7.92 -8.13
CA ASP A 219 -25.97 8.24 -9.44
C ASP A 219 -26.07 9.76 -9.67
N VAL A 220 -24.92 10.42 -9.80
CA VAL A 220 -24.82 11.86 -10.11
C VAL A 220 -24.16 11.98 -11.46
N ASP A 221 -24.80 12.71 -12.38
CA ASP A 221 -24.24 12.98 -13.69
C ASP A 221 -22.87 13.66 -13.56
N ALA A 222 -21.86 13.06 -14.18
CA ALA A 222 -20.47 13.54 -14.16
C ALA A 222 -20.34 14.97 -14.69
N SER A 223 -21.30 15.47 -15.47
CA SER A 223 -21.34 16.87 -15.91
C SER A 223 -21.50 17.89 -14.77
N TYR A 224 -21.94 17.46 -13.59
CA TYR A 224 -21.98 18.28 -12.36
C TYR A 224 -20.71 18.16 -11.51
N MET A 225 -19.75 17.33 -11.89
CA MET A 225 -18.53 17.08 -11.12
C MET A 225 -17.36 17.86 -11.71
N SER A 226 -16.73 18.70 -10.88
CA SER A 226 -15.50 19.39 -11.26
C SER A 226 -14.33 18.40 -11.26
N VAL A 227 -13.71 18.20 -12.43
CA VAL A 227 -12.52 17.37 -12.57
C VAL A 227 -11.30 18.21 -12.16
N PRO A 228 -10.45 17.72 -11.23
CA PRO A 228 -9.31 18.49 -10.74
C PRO A 228 -8.24 18.69 -11.80
N GLU A 229 -7.71 19.90 -11.85
CA GLU A 229 -6.49 20.22 -12.59
C GLU A 229 -5.30 20.24 -11.63
N PRO A 230 -4.28 19.39 -11.82
CA PRO A 230 -3.06 19.46 -11.01
C PRO A 230 -2.29 20.73 -11.35
N ILE A 231 -2.05 21.56 -10.35
CA ILE A 231 -1.27 22.80 -10.47
C ILE A 231 -0.07 22.79 -9.54
N LYS A 232 0.96 23.52 -9.95
CA LYS A 232 2.15 23.82 -9.16
C LYS A 232 2.32 25.33 -9.07
N PHE A 233 2.69 25.82 -7.91
CA PHE A 233 2.95 27.25 -7.72
C PHE A 233 4.10 27.46 -6.74
N PRO A 234 4.88 28.55 -6.90
CA PRO A 234 6.01 28.83 -6.03
C PRO A 234 5.55 29.19 -4.61
N THR A 235 6.36 28.82 -3.62
CA THR A 235 6.20 29.20 -2.21
C THR A 235 7.40 30.02 -1.73
N THR A 236 7.48 30.29 -0.42
CA THR A 236 8.63 30.96 0.19
C THR A 236 9.91 30.11 0.05
N GLU A 237 11.07 30.76 0.08
CA GLU A 237 12.39 30.09 0.07
C GLU A 237 12.64 29.21 -1.18
N ASP A 238 12.23 29.68 -2.36
CA ASP A 238 12.36 28.97 -3.64
C ASP A 238 11.67 27.58 -3.67
N GLY A 239 10.70 27.35 -2.77
CA GLY A 239 9.90 26.13 -2.71
C GLY A 239 8.82 26.05 -3.79
N GLU A 240 8.27 24.85 -3.97
CA GLU A 240 7.12 24.57 -4.84
C GLU A 240 6.02 23.89 -4.02
N ALA A 241 4.77 24.34 -4.18
CA ALA A 241 3.59 23.66 -3.64
C ALA A 241 2.77 23.04 -4.77
N HIS A 242 2.09 21.95 -4.42
CA HIS A 242 1.20 21.21 -5.30
C HIS A 242 -0.24 21.34 -4.82
N ALA A 243 -1.18 21.54 -5.73
CA ALA A 243 -2.61 21.56 -5.43
C ALA A 243 -3.44 21.00 -6.58
N PHE A 244 -4.69 20.67 -6.27
CA PHE A 244 -5.72 20.40 -7.26
C PHE A 244 -6.66 21.61 -7.35
N TYR A 245 -6.76 22.21 -8.53
CA TYR A 245 -7.73 23.26 -8.82
C TYR A 245 -9.03 22.65 -9.33
N TYR A 246 -10.15 23.01 -8.70
CA TYR A 246 -11.49 22.57 -9.07
C TYR A 246 -12.29 23.76 -9.57
N ALA A 247 -12.36 23.94 -10.90
CA ALA A 247 -13.13 25.04 -11.49
C ALA A 247 -14.64 24.87 -11.22
N PRO A 248 -15.41 25.98 -11.08
CA PRO A 248 -16.87 25.91 -11.04
C PRO A 248 -17.40 25.10 -12.24
N THR A 249 -18.29 24.15 -11.98
CA THR A 249 -18.82 23.25 -13.01
C THR A 249 -20.31 23.05 -12.78
N ASN A 250 -21.13 23.37 -13.79
CA ASN A 250 -22.56 23.10 -13.78
C ASN A 250 -23.08 23.06 -15.24
N PRO A 251 -23.80 22.02 -15.67
CA PRO A 251 -24.28 21.92 -17.05
C PRO A 251 -25.45 22.88 -17.37
N LEU A 252 -26.03 23.53 -16.36
CA LEU A 252 -27.20 24.42 -16.49
C LEU A 252 -26.86 25.90 -16.30
N PHE A 253 -25.66 26.23 -15.82
CA PHE A 253 -25.26 27.60 -15.49
C PHE A 253 -23.83 27.87 -15.94
N GLU A 254 -23.64 29.00 -16.60
CA GLU A 254 -22.34 29.55 -16.96
C GLU A 254 -22.26 31.00 -16.46
N SER A 255 -21.04 31.48 -16.24
CA SER A 255 -20.79 32.89 -15.90
C SER A 255 -21.12 33.78 -17.11
N ASP A 256 -21.49 35.04 -16.85
CA ASP A 256 -21.55 36.08 -17.89
C ASP A 256 -20.20 36.79 -18.10
N ASP A 257 -19.13 36.27 -17.46
CA ASP A 257 -17.76 36.80 -17.43
C ASP A 257 -17.62 38.21 -16.84
N SER A 258 -18.68 38.76 -16.24
CA SER A 258 -18.63 40.08 -15.59
C SER A 258 -17.88 40.04 -14.26
N GLU A 259 -17.87 38.89 -13.59
CA GLU A 259 -17.18 38.64 -12.33
C GLU A 259 -16.38 37.34 -12.38
N LYS A 260 -15.38 37.25 -11.50
CA LYS A 260 -14.59 36.01 -11.30
C LYS A 260 -15.26 35.15 -10.23
N PRO A 261 -15.15 33.82 -10.31
CA PRO A 261 -15.64 32.95 -9.25
C PRO A 261 -14.89 33.22 -7.94
N PRO A 262 -15.52 33.00 -6.77
CA PRO A 262 -14.85 33.06 -5.48
C PRO A 262 -13.67 32.08 -5.39
N LEU A 263 -12.67 32.45 -4.59
CA LEU A 263 -11.53 31.60 -4.19
C LEU A 263 -11.78 31.00 -2.80
#